data_AF-A0A1F7T064-F1
#
_entry.id   AF-A0A1F7T064-F1
#
_cell.length_a   1.000
_cell.length_b   1.000
_cell.length_c   1.000
_cell.angle_alpha   90.00
_cell.angle_beta   90.00
_cell.angle_gamma   90.00
#
_symmetry.space_group_name_H-M   'P 1'
#
loop_
_entity.id
_entity.type
_entity.pdbx_description
1 polymer ?
#
loop_
_entity_poly.entity_id
_entity_poly.type
_entity_poly.pdbx_seq_one_letter_code
_entity_poly.pdbx_strand_id
1 'polypeptide(L)' 'MLLERTGEIMKIHDLVRLGKELSLDEEMLDDCERLSIVYVESRYPGVGDQEYTAKETGEDMRLAETMLKWAEKNLS' A
#
# COMPACT_ATOMS: atom_id res chain seq x y z
N MET A 1 -3.32 -8.69 13.12
CA MET A 1 -4.20 -7.50 13.26
C MET A 1 -5.60 -7.64 12.67
N LEU A 2 -5.85 -7.50 11.36
CA LEU A 2 -7.22 -7.53 10.81
C LEU A 2 -7.80 -8.95 10.78
N LEU A 3 -7.05 -9.89 10.19
CA LEU A 3 -7.40 -11.31 10.16
C LEU A 3 -7.58 -11.89 11.58
N GLU A 4 -6.73 -11.49 12.52
CA GLU A 4 -6.85 -11.91 13.92
C GLU A 4 -8.10 -11.34 14.60
N ARG A 5 -8.50 -10.11 14.25
CA ARG A 5 -9.69 -9.45 14.79
C ARG A 5 -10.99 -9.99 14.19
N THR A 6 -11.02 -10.27 12.89
CA THR A 6 -12.25 -10.61 12.16
C THR A 6 -12.39 -12.09 11.84
N GLY A 7 -11.29 -12.86 11.85
CA GLY A 7 -11.25 -14.24 11.37
C GLY A 7 -11.33 -14.36 9.84
N GLU A 8 -11.35 -13.24 9.10
CA GLU A 8 -11.57 -13.21 7.66
C GLU A 8 -10.43 -12.51 6.91
N ILE A 9 -10.09 -13.03 5.73
CA ILE A 9 -9.14 -12.40 4.80
C ILE A 9 -9.93 -11.49 3.84
N MET A 10 -9.77 -10.18 4.01
CA MET A 10 -10.31 -9.20 3.07
C MET A 10 -9.49 -9.23 1.76
N LYS A 11 -10.07 -9.80 0.70
CA LYS A 11 -9.40 -9.95 -0.61
C LYS A 11 -9.57 -8.68 -1.46
N ILE A 12 -8.86 -7.62 -1.11
CA ILE A 12 -8.86 -6.34 -1.85
C ILE A 12 -7.44 -5.88 -2.16
N HIS A 13 -7.29 -5.10 -3.23
CA HIS A 13 -6.02 -4.45 -3.60
C HIS A 13 -5.94 -2.99 -3.15
N ASP A 14 -7.05 -2.43 -2.67
CA ASP A 14 -7.12 -1.07 -2.14
C ASP A 14 -6.46 -1.03 -0.75
N LEU A 15 -5.21 -0.57 -0.73
CA LEU A 15 -4.42 -0.46 0.51
C LEU A 15 -4.97 0.64 1.42
N VAL A 16 -5.56 1.70 0.87
CA VAL A 16 -6.15 2.80 1.65
C VAL A 16 -7.31 2.28 2.48
N ARG A 17 -8.19 1.46 1.88
CA ARG A 17 -9.28 0.82 2.60
C ARG A 17 -8.78 -0.11 3.70
N LEU A 18 -7.77 -0.93 3.43
CA LEU A 18 -7.15 -1.78 4.46
C LEU A 18 -6.52 -0.94 5.60
N GLY A 19 -5.84 0.15 5.25
CA GLY A 19 -5.23 1.07 6.21
C GLY A 19 -6.27 1.74 7.12
N LYS A 20 -7.42 2.15 6.58
CA LYS A 20 -8.53 2.72 7.36
C LYS A 20 -9.11 1.74 8.36
N GLU A 21 -9.28 0.47 7.98
CA GLU A 21 -9.75 -0.59 8.89
C GLU A 21 -8.76 -0.89 10.03
N LEU A 22 -7.48 -0.57 9.81
CA LEU A 22 -6.39 -0.66 10.79
C LEU A 22 -6.15 0.64 11.56
N SER A 23 -6.89 1.71 11.27
CA SER A 23 -6.71 3.04 11.85
C SER A 23 -5.28 3.57 11.71
N LEU A 24 -4.67 3.38 10.53
CA LEU A 24 -3.38 4.00 10.20
C LEU A 24 -3.45 5.52 10.26
N ASP A 25 -2.30 6.16 10.55
CA ASP A 25 -2.18 7.61 10.49
C ASP A 25 -2.22 8.13 9.04
N GLU A 26 -2.35 9.45 8.89
CA GLU A 26 -2.55 10.11 7.60
C GLU A 26 -1.36 9.91 6.65
N GLU A 27 -0.12 9.99 7.15
CA GLU A 27 1.09 9.77 6.35
C GLU A 27 1.14 8.34 5.79
N MET A 28 0.79 7.35 6.60
CA MET A 28 0.71 5.96 6.15
C MET A 28 -0.44 5.71 5.17
N LEU A 29 -1.54 6.46 5.28
CA LEU A 29 -2.66 6.37 4.33
C LEU A 29 -2.28 6.97 2.97
N ASP A 30 -1.54 8.06 2.95
CA ASP A 30 -0.99 8.67 1.72
C ASP A 30 -0.03 7.70 1.02
N ASP A 31 0.83 7.02 1.78
CA ASP A 31 1.71 5.97 1.25
C ASP A 31 0.90 4.81 0.63
N CYS A 32 -0.19 4.39 1.30
CA CYS A 32 -1.09 3.36 0.78
C CYS A 32 -1.78 3.81 -0.52
N GLU A 33 -2.18 5.08 -0.64
CA GLU A 33 -2.76 5.64 -1.85
C GLU A 33 -1.75 5.60 -3.00
N ARG A 34 -0.53 6.07 -2.75
CA ARG A 34 0.55 6.05 -3.75
C ARG A 34 0.79 4.63 -4.26
N LEU A 35 0.98 3.66 -3.37
CA LEU A 35 1.24 2.27 -3.75
C LEU A 35 0.05 1.62 -4.48
N SER A 36 -1.17 2.01 -4.15
CA SER A 36 -2.37 1.55 -4.87
C SER A 36 -2.42 2.07 -6.31
N ILE A 37 -2.02 3.32 -6.55
CA ILE A 37 -1.89 3.90 -7.90
C ILE A 37 -0.82 3.13 -8.70
N VAL A 38 0.35 2.90 -8.10
CA VAL A 38 1.45 2.15 -8.72
C VAL A 38 1.00 0.75 -9.18
N TYR A 39 0.20 0.07 -8.37
CA TYR A 39 -0.37 -1.22 -8.76
C TYR A 39 -1.24 -1.13 -10.02
N VAL A 40 -2.11 -0.12 -10.12
CA VAL A 40 -3.01 0.03 -11.27
C VAL A 40 -2.22 0.39 -12.53
N GLU A 41 -1.35 1.40 -12.45
CA GLU A 41 -0.59 1.91 -13.60
C GLU A 41 0.41 0.88 -14.16
N SER A 42 1.06 0.10 -13.30
CA SER A 42 1.99 -0.95 -13.73
C SER A 42 1.30 -2.15 -14.40
N ARG A 43 -0.02 -2.30 -14.23
CA ARG A 43 -0.80 -3.45 -14.68
C ARG A 43 -1.60 -3.17 -15.95
N TYR A 44 -2.09 -1.95 -16.11
CA TYR A 44 -3.00 -1.58 -17.19
C TYR A 44 -2.41 -0.46 -18.04
N PRO A 45 -1.90 -0.79 -19.25
CA PRO A 45 -1.45 0.23 -20.20
C PRO A 45 -2.58 1.23 -20.49
N GLY A 46 -2.30 2.53 -20.35
CA GLY A 46 -3.25 3.61 -20.64
C GLY A 46 -4.11 4.07 -19.45
N VAL A 47 -3.89 3.54 -18.25
CA VAL A 47 -4.51 4.05 -17.00
C VAL A 47 -3.64 5.10 -16.31
N GLY A 48 -2.47 5.39 -16.88
CA GLY A 48 -1.60 6.51 -16.51
C GLY A 48 -0.75 6.93 -17.71
N ASP A 49 -0.25 8.16 -17.68
CA ASP A 49 0.63 8.74 -18.71
C ASP A 49 2.11 8.70 -18.30
N GLN A 50 2.42 8.12 -17.13
CA GLN A 50 3.72 8.26 -16.49
C GLN A 50 4.65 7.09 -16.82
N GLU A 51 5.75 7.38 -17.50
CA GLU A 51 6.91 6.50 -17.49
C GLU A 51 7.58 6.59 -16.12
N TYR A 52 7.67 5.46 -15.42
CA TYR A 52 8.31 5.39 -14.11
C TYR A 52 9.82 5.61 -14.24
N THR A 53 10.32 6.65 -13.59
CA THR A 53 11.76 6.85 -13.46
C THR A 53 12.34 5.91 -12.40
N ALA A 54 13.65 5.65 -12.49
CA ALA A 54 14.37 4.90 -11.46
C ALA A 54 14.28 5.58 -10.07
N LYS A 55 14.18 6.91 -10.04
CA LYS A 55 14.03 7.68 -8.81
C LYS A 55 12.67 7.42 -8.16
N GLU A 56 11.59 7.58 -8.91
CA GLU A 56 10.22 7.34 -8.41
C GLU A 56 10.05 5.89 -7.96
N THR A 57 10.53 4.94 -8.76
CA THR A 57 10.53 3.52 -8.40
C THR A 57 11.28 3.31 -7.07
N GLY A 58 12.42 3.99 -6.87
CA GLY A 58 13.19 3.92 -5.64
C GLY A 58 12.48 4.53 -4.42
N GLU A 59 11.64 5.55 -4.60
CA GLU A 59 10.78 6.09 -3.54
C GLU A 59 9.65 5.11 -3.21
N ASP A 60 8.93 4.60 -4.23
CA ASP A 60 7.84 3.64 -4.05
C ASP A 60 8.32 2.36 -3.31
N MET A 61 9.53 1.89 -3.63
CA MET A 61 10.15 0.76 -2.92
C MET A 61 10.44 1.09 -1.44
N ARG A 62 10.85 2.32 -1.12
CA ARG A 62 11.08 2.74 0.27
C ARG A 62 9.77 2.84 1.04
N LEU A 63 8.69 3.35 0.43
CA LEU A 63 7.36 3.38 1.05
C LEU A 63 6.88 1.95 1.37
N ALA A 64 7.01 1.03 0.40
CA ALA A 64 6.67 -0.37 0.59
C ALA A 64 7.47 -1.01 1.74
N GLU A 65 8.78 -0.73 1.84
CA GLU A 65 9.62 -1.21 2.94
C GLU A 65 9.17 -0.67 4.30
N THR A 66 8.79 0.61 4.39
CA THR A 66 8.24 1.21 5.61
C THR A 66 6.95 0.50 6.05
N MET A 67 6.04 0.24 5.11
CA MET A 67 4.78 -0.47 5.39
C MET A 67 5.03 -1.90 5.88
N LEU A 68 5.97 -2.62 5.26
CA LEU A 68 6.35 -3.97 5.69
C LEU A 68 6.92 -3.97 7.11
N LYS A 69 7.83 -3.05 7.43
CA LYS A 69 8.40 -2.92 8.79
C LYS A 69 7.32 -2.61 9.82
N TRP A 70 6.35 -1.77 9.48
CA TRP A 70 5.21 -1.51 10.36
C TRP A 70 4.37 -2.78 10.57
N ALA A 71 4.07 -3.52 9.50
CA ALA A 71 3.29 -4.74 9.59
C ALA A 71 3.98 -5.80 10.46
N GLU A 72 5.29 -6.02 10.26
CA GLU A 72 6.10 -6.96 11.06
C GLU A 72 6.07 -6.63 12.56
N LYS A 73 6.20 -5.33 12.91
CA LYS A 73 6.14 -4.87 14.30
C LYS A 73 4.79 -5.12 14.97
N ASN A 74 3.70 -5.11 14.21
CA ASN A 74 2.34 -5.27 14.72
C ASN A 74 1.75 -6.67 14.50
N LEU A 75 2.50 -7.57 13.87
CA LEU A 75 2.20 -9.01 13.76
C LEU A 75 2.80 -9.83 14.92
N SER A 76 3.69 -9.23 15.70
CA SER A 76 4.42 -9.89 16.81
C SER A 76 3.66 -9.81 18.13
#